data_AF-A0A7C3ZRB3-F1
#
_entry.id   AF-A0A7C3ZRB3-F1
#
_cell.length_a   1.000
_cell.length_b   1.000
_cell.length_c   1.000
_cell.angle_alpha   90.00
_cell.angle_beta   90.00
_cell.angle_gamma   90.00
#
_symmetry.space_group_name_H-M   'P 1'
#
loop_
_entity.id
_entity.type
_entity.pdbx_description
1 polymer ?
#
loop_
_entity_poly.entity_id
_entity_poly.type
_entity_poly.pdbx_seq_one_letter_code
_entity_poly.pdbx_strand_id
1 'polypeptide(L)'
;MLASTYVHIQGIGYSTEKKLWDMGAVTWKDFLRCYRELVLPEGKKALILSCVEESIQRLSARDHRFFARTLSSREQWRAFSDFHNELVYLDIETTGCSKYDAITVIGLYDGREVYQFVRGVNMDQFPAVVSKYKMLVTFFGSGFDLPFIRRHFPDIRLDQIHVDLCYLLRRLGLSGGLKRIEQNLGIRRRPEVQGLDGYDAVRLWNEYRLGSDEALELLLLYNEEDIANMKPLLEYGYSQLVKSLGHPALSGEPVNIVPESC
;
A
#
# COMPACT_ATOMS: atom_id res chain seq x y z
N MET A 1 4.04 -10.86 8.23
CA MET A 1 2.68 -10.82 8.83
C MET A 1 1.72 -11.74 8.11
N LEU A 2 1.85 -11.96 6.79
CA LEU A 2 0.99 -12.91 6.06
C LEU A 2 0.99 -14.30 6.67
N ALA A 3 2.18 -14.84 6.94
CA ALA A 3 2.33 -16.16 7.53
C ALA A 3 1.68 -16.30 8.92
N SER A 4 1.27 -15.20 9.55
CA SER A 4 0.62 -15.19 10.86
C SER A 4 -0.86 -14.85 10.81
N THR A 5 -1.46 -14.70 9.62
CA THR A 5 -2.87 -14.34 9.48
C THR A 5 -3.70 -15.50 8.93
N TYR A 6 -4.95 -15.59 9.37
CA TYR A 6 -5.93 -16.56 8.89
C TYR A 6 -7.18 -15.90 8.32
N VAL A 7 -7.31 -14.57 8.43
CA VAL A 7 -8.51 -13.83 7.97
C VAL A 7 -8.65 -13.74 6.45
N HIS A 8 -7.65 -14.21 5.68
CA HIS A 8 -7.77 -14.42 4.23
C HIS A 8 -8.54 -15.70 3.88
N ILE A 9 -8.76 -16.58 4.86
CA ILE A 9 -9.51 -17.83 4.68
C ILE A 9 -11.01 -17.52 4.83
N GLN A 10 -11.79 -17.89 3.81
CA GLN A 10 -13.24 -17.68 3.84
C GLN A 10 -13.87 -18.39 5.06
N GLY A 11 -14.66 -17.65 5.83
CA GLY A 11 -15.29 -18.13 7.06
C GLY A 11 -14.42 -18.01 8.33
N ILE A 12 -13.20 -17.47 8.22
CA ILE A 12 -12.33 -17.19 9.36
C ILE A 12 -12.27 -15.68 9.61
N GLY A 13 -12.83 -15.25 10.74
CA GLY A 13 -12.75 -13.86 11.22
C GLY A 13 -11.71 -13.68 12.32
N TYR A 14 -11.50 -12.42 12.73
CA TYR A 14 -10.51 -12.04 13.76
C TYR A 14 -10.65 -12.82 15.08
N SER A 15 -11.88 -13.17 15.49
CA SER A 15 -12.12 -13.96 16.70
C SER A 15 -11.59 -15.38 16.60
N THR A 16 -11.65 -15.98 15.41
CA THR A 16 -11.08 -17.32 15.18
C THR A 16 -9.56 -17.24 15.02
N GLU A 17 -9.05 -16.23 14.29
CA GLU A 17 -7.61 -15.97 14.18
C GLU A 17 -6.97 -15.83 15.56
N LYS A 18 -7.56 -15.01 16.44
CA LYS A 18 -7.06 -14.84 17.82
C LYS A 18 -7.06 -16.15 18.60
N LYS A 19 -8.13 -16.95 18.51
CA LYS A 19 -8.20 -18.28 19.15
C LYS A 19 -7.10 -19.22 18.66
N LEU A 20 -6.78 -19.20 17.36
CA LEU A 20 -5.68 -19.99 16.81
C LEU A 20 -4.34 -19.56 17.41
N TRP A 21 -4.10 -18.24 17.49
CA TRP A 21 -2.89 -17.72 18.13
C TRP A 21 -2.78 -18.12 19.61
N ASP A 22 -3.88 -18.00 20.37
CA ASP A 22 -3.93 -18.39 21.79
C ASP A 22 -3.68 -19.90 22.00
N MET A 23 -3.97 -20.74 20.99
CA MET A 23 -3.66 -22.18 20.97
C MET A 23 -2.23 -22.48 20.47
N GLY A 24 -1.39 -21.47 20.27
CA GLY A 24 0.00 -21.62 19.80
C GLY A 24 0.14 -21.70 18.28
N ALA A 25 -0.94 -21.68 17.50
CA ALA A 25 -0.91 -21.61 16.03
C ALA A 25 -0.73 -20.17 15.54
N VAL A 26 0.34 -19.51 15.98
CA VAL A 26 0.62 -18.10 15.63
C VAL A 26 0.91 -17.95 14.15
N THR A 27 1.78 -18.80 13.61
CA THR A 27 2.08 -18.86 12.18
C THR A 27 1.45 -20.09 11.53
N TRP A 28 1.35 -20.06 10.20
CA TRP A 28 0.99 -21.21 9.37
C TRP A 28 1.86 -22.43 9.65
N LYS A 29 3.16 -22.25 9.93
CA LYS A 29 4.05 -23.36 10.30
C LYS A 29 3.71 -23.91 11.68
N ASP A 30 3.38 -23.04 12.64
CA ASP A 30 2.94 -23.48 13.97
C ASP A 30 1.62 -24.24 13.89
N PHE A 31 0.67 -23.76 13.09
CA PHE A 31 -0.59 -24.46 12.81
C PHE A 31 -0.35 -25.89 12.30
N LEU A 32 0.56 -26.08 11.35
CA LEU A 32 0.87 -27.42 10.84
C LEU A 32 1.51 -28.32 11.91
N ARG A 33 2.34 -27.74 12.80
CA ARG A 33 2.99 -28.48 13.90
C ARG A 33 2.01 -28.92 14.97
N CYS A 34 1.17 -27.99 15.47
CA CYS A 34 0.20 -28.28 16.52
C CYS A 34 -1.14 -28.77 15.97
N TYR A 35 -1.27 -29.00 14.65
CA TYR A 35 -2.52 -29.34 13.98
C TYR A 35 -3.33 -30.35 14.80
N ARG A 36 -2.76 -31.52 15.13
CA ARG A 36 -3.47 -32.59 15.85
C ARG A 36 -3.98 -32.19 17.24
N GLU A 37 -3.30 -31.25 17.89
CA GLU A 37 -3.59 -30.79 19.26
C GLU A 37 -4.63 -29.66 19.30
N LEU A 38 -4.91 -29.01 18.16
CA LEU A 38 -5.89 -27.92 18.09
C LEU A 38 -7.32 -28.40 18.38
N VAL A 39 -7.95 -27.76 19.36
CA VAL A 39 -9.34 -27.99 19.78
C VAL A 39 -10.29 -27.15 18.91
N LEU A 40 -10.55 -27.65 17.70
CA LEU A 40 -11.47 -27.05 16.72
C LEU A 40 -12.36 -28.14 16.09
N PRO A 41 -13.57 -27.80 15.59
CA PRO A 41 -14.37 -28.75 14.82
C PRO A 41 -13.59 -29.27 13.60
N GLU A 42 -13.60 -30.59 13.37
CA GLU A 42 -12.78 -31.24 12.33
C GLU A 42 -12.99 -30.65 10.93
N GLY A 43 -14.24 -30.34 10.55
CA GLY A 43 -14.51 -29.70 9.26
C GLY A 43 -13.85 -28.32 9.11
N LYS A 44 -13.80 -27.53 10.20
CA LYS A 44 -13.14 -26.22 10.20
C LYS A 44 -11.62 -26.36 10.19
N LYS A 45 -11.12 -27.36 10.90
CA LYS A 45 -9.70 -27.68 10.99
C LYS A 45 -9.13 -28.14 9.64
N ALA A 46 -9.85 -29.02 8.95
CA ALA A 46 -9.53 -29.48 7.59
C ALA A 46 -9.58 -28.34 6.57
N LEU A 47 -10.59 -27.44 6.67
CA LEU A 47 -10.65 -26.23 5.84
C LEU A 47 -9.39 -25.37 6.04
N ILE A 48 -9.06 -25.04 7.29
CA ILE A 48 -7.87 -24.20 7.58
C ILE A 48 -6.60 -24.87 7.07
N LEU A 49 -6.44 -26.19 7.26
CA LEU A 49 -5.28 -26.93 6.76
C LEU A 49 -5.09 -26.76 5.25
N SER A 50 -6.14 -27.04 4.46
CA SER A 50 -6.06 -26.92 3.00
C SER A 50 -5.68 -25.51 2.55
N CYS A 51 -6.26 -24.48 3.18
CA CYS A 51 -5.97 -23.09 2.85
C CYS A 51 -4.58 -22.66 3.33
N VAL A 52 -4.09 -23.15 4.47
CA VAL A 52 -2.74 -22.89 4.98
C VAL A 52 -1.69 -23.48 4.05
N GLU A 53 -1.86 -24.73 3.63
CA GLU A 53 -0.96 -25.40 2.69
C GLU A 53 -0.89 -24.65 1.36
N GLU A 54 -2.04 -24.26 0.79
CA GLU A 54 -2.07 -23.40 -0.41
C GLU A 54 -1.38 -22.06 -0.15
N SER A 55 -1.66 -21.40 0.98
CA SER A 55 -1.09 -20.09 1.28
C SER A 55 0.44 -20.11 1.39
N ILE A 56 1.01 -21.18 1.93
CA ILE A 56 2.46 -21.40 1.96
C ILE A 56 3.01 -21.51 0.54
N GLN A 57 2.38 -22.32 -0.31
CA GLN A 57 2.79 -22.48 -1.72
C GLN A 57 2.71 -21.15 -2.48
N ARG A 58 1.62 -20.41 -2.32
CA ARG A 58 1.38 -19.10 -2.95
C ARG A 58 2.39 -18.06 -2.49
N LEU A 59 2.69 -18.01 -1.19
CA LEU A 59 3.71 -17.10 -0.65
C LEU A 59 5.11 -17.45 -1.18
N SER A 60 5.46 -18.74 -1.21
CA SER A 60 6.74 -19.20 -1.77
C SER A 60 6.87 -18.87 -3.26
N ALA A 61 5.78 -18.93 -4.02
CA ALA A 61 5.74 -18.53 -5.43
C ALA A 61 5.62 -17.01 -5.64
N ARG A 62 5.57 -16.22 -4.56
CA ARG A 62 5.35 -14.77 -4.59
C ARG A 62 4.07 -14.36 -5.35
N ASP A 63 3.02 -15.19 -5.30
CA ASP A 63 1.74 -14.98 -5.97
C ASP A 63 0.91 -13.92 -5.23
N HIS A 64 1.23 -12.65 -5.49
CA HIS A 64 0.56 -11.51 -4.86
C HIS A 64 -0.92 -11.41 -5.23
N ARG A 65 -1.31 -11.85 -6.44
CA ARG A 65 -2.70 -11.83 -6.92
C ARG A 65 -3.61 -12.76 -6.12
N PHE A 66 -3.06 -13.85 -5.58
CA PHE A 66 -3.78 -14.68 -4.62
C PHE A 66 -4.14 -13.87 -3.36
N PHE A 67 -3.18 -13.17 -2.77
CA PHE A 67 -3.40 -12.38 -1.55
C PHE A 67 -4.25 -11.13 -1.79
N ALA A 68 -4.09 -10.46 -2.93
CA ALA A 68 -4.93 -9.33 -3.33
C ALA A 68 -6.42 -9.71 -3.44
N ARG A 69 -6.72 -10.97 -3.79
CA ARG A 69 -8.10 -11.48 -3.89
C ARG A 69 -8.64 -12.05 -2.59
N THR A 70 -7.80 -12.68 -1.77
CA THR A 70 -8.23 -13.39 -0.55
C THR A 70 -8.26 -12.50 0.68
N LEU A 71 -7.39 -11.49 0.77
CA LEU A 71 -7.46 -10.47 1.81
C LEU A 71 -8.47 -9.40 1.43
N SER A 72 -9.37 -9.07 2.36
CA SER A 72 -10.18 -7.85 2.23
C SER A 72 -9.26 -6.62 2.12
N SER A 73 -9.73 -5.55 1.46
CA SER A 73 -8.93 -4.32 1.30
C SER A 73 -8.43 -3.74 2.63
N ARG A 74 -9.15 -3.98 3.74
CA ARG A 74 -8.75 -3.55 5.09
C ARG A 74 -7.60 -4.37 5.68
N GLU A 75 -7.30 -5.55 5.16
CA GLU A 75 -6.30 -6.47 5.70
C GLU A 75 -5.09 -6.67 4.79
N GLN A 76 -5.10 -6.07 3.59
CA GLN A 76 -3.99 -6.16 2.64
C GLN A 76 -2.66 -5.58 3.16
N TRP A 77 -2.70 -4.68 4.15
CA TRP A 77 -1.51 -4.20 4.86
C TRP A 77 -0.68 -5.30 5.51
N ARG A 78 -1.28 -6.46 5.83
CA ARG A 78 -0.57 -7.62 6.40
C ARG A 78 0.46 -8.21 5.43
N ALA A 79 0.36 -7.89 4.15
CA ALA A 79 1.32 -8.26 3.12
C ALA A 79 2.61 -7.44 3.15
N PHE A 80 2.63 -6.30 3.83
CA PHE A 80 3.74 -5.34 3.77
C PHE A 80 5.10 -5.98 4.05
N SER A 81 5.28 -6.67 5.18
CA SER A 81 6.57 -7.29 5.52
C SER A 81 7.05 -8.29 4.47
N ASP A 82 6.11 -8.97 3.82
CA ASP A 82 6.41 -10.02 2.86
C ASP A 82 6.67 -9.44 1.47
N PHE A 83 6.10 -8.28 1.12
CA PHE A 83 6.19 -7.66 -0.22
C PHE A 83 6.87 -6.29 -0.25
N HIS A 84 7.53 -5.86 0.84
CA HIS A 84 8.16 -4.53 0.94
C HIS A 84 9.25 -4.24 -0.11
N ASN A 85 9.91 -5.27 -0.65
CA ASN A 85 10.91 -5.10 -1.72
C ASN A 85 10.29 -5.06 -3.14
N GLU A 86 8.98 -5.26 -3.25
CA GLU A 86 8.25 -5.30 -4.52
C GLU A 86 7.00 -4.40 -4.45
N LEU A 87 7.05 -3.36 -3.62
CA LEU A 87 5.99 -2.36 -3.51
C LEU A 87 6.35 -1.08 -4.26
N VAL A 88 5.34 -0.28 -4.57
CA VAL A 88 5.51 1.08 -5.07
C VAL A 88 4.45 2.00 -4.47
N TYR A 89 4.87 3.20 -4.08
CA TYR A 89 4.01 4.32 -3.69
C TYR A 89 3.59 5.06 -4.95
N LEU A 90 2.29 5.35 -5.08
CA LEU A 90 1.71 5.98 -6.27
C LEU A 90 0.82 7.15 -5.86
N ASP A 91 1.02 8.26 -6.56
CA ASP A 91 0.19 9.46 -6.50
C ASP A 91 0.03 10.06 -7.90
N ILE A 92 -1.09 10.75 -8.16
CA ILE A 92 -1.34 11.43 -9.44
C ILE A 92 -1.66 12.92 -9.25
N GLU A 93 -1.25 13.71 -10.23
CA GLU A 93 -1.74 15.06 -10.44
C GLU A 93 -2.72 15.09 -11.61
N THR A 94 -3.68 16.02 -11.57
CA THR A 94 -4.72 16.14 -12.59
C THR A 94 -4.96 17.60 -12.97
N THR A 95 -5.71 17.83 -14.05
CA THR A 95 -6.20 19.17 -14.42
C THR A 95 -7.34 19.68 -13.53
N GLY A 96 -7.76 18.88 -12.55
CA GLY A 96 -8.90 19.12 -11.67
C GLY A 96 -9.47 17.82 -11.08
N CYS A 97 -10.50 17.93 -10.24
CA CYS A 97 -11.02 16.79 -9.49
C CYS A 97 -12.26 16.12 -10.14
N SER A 98 -12.68 16.56 -11.32
CA SER A 98 -13.83 15.99 -12.05
C SER A 98 -13.44 14.71 -12.79
N LYS A 99 -14.39 13.78 -12.96
CA LYS A 99 -14.17 12.58 -13.79
C LYS A 99 -13.80 12.86 -15.26
N TYR A 100 -14.02 14.09 -15.72
CA TYR A 100 -13.65 14.53 -17.07
C TYR A 100 -12.22 15.08 -17.16
N ASP A 101 -11.62 15.38 -16.00
CA ASP A 101 -10.25 15.86 -15.92
C ASP A 101 -9.25 14.77 -16.34
N ALA A 102 -8.04 15.24 -16.56
CA ALA A 102 -7.00 14.51 -17.22
C ALA A 102 -5.78 14.42 -16.31
N ILE A 103 -5.17 13.24 -16.21
CA ILE A 103 -3.93 13.03 -15.45
C ILE A 103 -2.80 13.85 -16.08
N THR A 104 -2.12 14.69 -15.31
CA THR A 104 -1.00 15.53 -15.76
C THR A 104 0.34 14.89 -15.41
N VAL A 105 0.47 14.36 -14.20
CA VAL A 105 1.65 13.65 -13.69
C VAL A 105 1.21 12.36 -13.00
N ILE A 106 1.98 11.29 -13.16
CA ILE A 106 1.91 10.11 -12.29
C ILE A 106 3.28 9.95 -11.63
N GLY A 107 3.30 9.90 -10.31
CA GLY A 107 4.49 9.62 -9.51
C GLY A 107 4.52 8.18 -9.04
N LEU A 108 5.68 7.54 -9.11
CA LEU A 108 5.98 6.25 -8.50
C LEU A 108 7.26 6.34 -7.67
N TYR A 109 7.25 5.82 -6.46
CA TYR A 109 8.44 5.67 -5.62
C TYR A 109 8.50 4.26 -5.07
N ASP A 110 9.59 3.53 -5.28
CA ASP A 110 9.72 2.13 -4.80
C ASP A 110 10.45 2.00 -3.46
N GLY A 111 10.79 3.14 -2.83
CA GLY A 111 11.63 3.18 -1.64
C GLY A 111 13.10 3.48 -1.93
N ARG A 112 13.51 3.49 -3.21
CA ARG A 112 14.87 3.77 -3.70
C ARG A 112 14.86 4.81 -4.82
N GLU A 113 14.08 4.57 -5.87
CA GLU A 113 14.01 5.37 -7.08
C GLU A 113 12.64 6.02 -7.25
N VAL A 114 12.65 7.24 -7.80
CA VAL A 114 11.47 8.00 -8.19
C VAL A 114 11.31 7.93 -9.70
N TYR A 115 10.09 7.59 -10.15
CA TYR A 115 9.70 7.62 -11.55
C TYR A 115 8.52 8.57 -11.70
N GLN A 116 8.65 9.56 -12.59
CA GLN A 116 7.58 10.51 -12.86
C GLN A 116 7.23 10.50 -14.34
N PHE A 117 5.94 10.39 -14.61
CA PHE A 117 5.38 10.29 -15.94
C PHE A 117 4.51 11.49 -16.24
N VAL A 118 4.95 12.32 -17.18
CA VAL A 118 4.34 13.61 -17.53
C VAL A 118 3.53 13.47 -18.81
N ARG A 119 2.32 14.04 -18.80
CA ARG A 119 1.41 14.04 -19.94
C ARG A 119 2.09 14.68 -21.15
N GLY A 120 2.10 13.95 -22.27
CA GLY A 120 2.69 14.41 -23.53
C GLY A 120 4.21 14.30 -23.58
N VAL A 121 4.85 13.73 -22.56
CA VAL A 121 6.30 13.50 -22.51
C VAL A 121 6.61 12.01 -22.50
N ASN A 122 6.18 11.29 -21.45
CA ASN A 122 6.53 9.87 -21.23
C ASN A 122 5.42 9.05 -20.52
N MET A 123 4.19 9.58 -20.46
CA MET A 123 3.04 8.95 -19.79
C MET A 123 2.77 7.50 -20.23
N ASP A 124 3.06 7.16 -21.49
CA ASP A 124 2.89 5.84 -22.08
C ASP A 124 3.81 4.76 -21.47
N GLN A 125 4.88 5.17 -20.77
CA GLN A 125 5.82 4.26 -20.11
C GLN A 125 5.29 3.71 -18.77
N PHE A 126 4.33 4.40 -18.16
CA PHE A 126 3.81 4.07 -16.82
C PHE A 126 3.32 2.61 -16.69
N PRO A 127 2.49 2.06 -17.60
CA PRO A 127 1.98 0.69 -17.47
C PRO A 127 3.10 -0.36 -17.39
N ALA A 128 4.18 -0.17 -18.15
CA ALA A 128 5.32 -1.09 -18.13
C ALA A 128 6.06 -1.05 -16.79
N VAL A 129 6.22 0.15 -16.19
CA VAL A 129 6.93 0.31 -14.91
C VAL A 129 6.09 -0.22 -13.75
N VAL A 130 4.81 0.19 -13.63
CA VAL A 130 3.95 -0.21 -12.50
C VAL A 130 3.71 -1.74 -12.46
N SER A 131 3.74 -2.41 -13.62
CA SER A 131 3.53 -3.86 -13.71
C SER A 131 4.61 -4.72 -13.04
N LYS A 132 5.79 -4.13 -12.75
CA LYS A 132 6.90 -4.82 -12.08
C LYS A 132 6.64 -5.05 -10.59
N TYR A 133 5.77 -4.23 -9.99
CA TYR A 133 5.50 -4.26 -8.57
C TYR A 133 4.33 -5.19 -8.25
N LYS A 134 4.38 -5.79 -7.07
CA LYS A 134 3.39 -6.73 -6.53
C LYS A 134 2.46 -6.10 -5.50
N MET A 135 2.87 -4.95 -4.98
CA MET A 135 2.12 -4.18 -4.00
C MET A 135 2.10 -2.70 -4.40
N LEU A 136 0.93 -2.07 -4.25
CA LEU A 136 0.69 -0.68 -4.57
C LEU A 136 0.23 0.04 -3.30
N VAL A 137 0.80 1.20 -3.03
CA VAL A 137 0.47 2.03 -1.87
C VAL A 137 0.05 3.40 -2.37
N THR A 138 -1.11 3.89 -1.92
CA THR A 138 -1.65 5.19 -2.35
C THR A 138 -2.23 5.92 -1.15
N PHE A 139 -2.45 7.23 -1.27
CA PHE A 139 -3.27 7.98 -0.32
C PHE A 139 -4.63 8.33 -0.94
N PHE A 140 -5.72 7.67 -0.49
CA PHE A 140 -7.06 7.82 -1.07
C PHE A 140 -7.18 7.37 -2.55
N GLY A 141 -6.20 6.61 -3.06
CA GLY A 141 -6.19 6.12 -4.43
C GLY A 141 -7.33 5.18 -4.81
N SER A 142 -7.96 4.51 -3.84
CA SER A 142 -9.16 3.71 -4.13
C SER A 142 -10.29 4.56 -4.70
N GLY A 143 -10.41 5.80 -4.21
CA GLY A 143 -11.48 6.73 -4.56
C GLY A 143 -11.12 7.73 -5.66
N PHE A 144 -9.83 7.92 -5.92
CA PHE A 144 -9.34 8.97 -6.83
C PHE A 144 -8.36 8.41 -7.87
N ASP A 145 -7.13 8.09 -7.47
CA ASP A 145 -6.01 7.76 -8.36
C ASP A 145 -6.31 6.57 -9.29
N LEU A 146 -6.69 5.42 -8.72
CA LEU A 146 -6.89 4.19 -9.48
C LEU A 146 -8.06 4.29 -10.47
N PRO A 147 -9.22 4.92 -10.12
CA PRO A 147 -10.24 5.27 -11.10
C PRO A 147 -9.73 6.11 -12.28
N PHE A 148 -8.95 7.17 -12.03
CA PHE A 148 -8.39 8.01 -13.08
C PHE A 148 -7.43 7.22 -13.98
N ILE A 149 -6.55 6.42 -13.37
CA ILE A 149 -5.59 5.57 -14.09
C ILE A 149 -6.30 4.56 -14.99
N ARG A 150 -7.32 3.86 -14.49
CA ARG A 150 -8.09 2.89 -15.30
C ARG A 150 -8.81 3.56 -16.48
N ARG A 151 -9.28 4.80 -16.30
CA ARG A 151 -9.88 5.58 -17.39
C ARG A 151 -8.84 6.01 -18.42
N HIS A 152 -7.65 6.41 -17.98
CA HIS A 152 -6.57 6.85 -18.86
C HIS A 152 -5.94 5.68 -19.62
N PHE A 153 -5.78 4.53 -18.97
CA PHE A 153 -5.22 3.30 -19.54
C PHE A 153 -6.24 2.16 -19.44
N PRO A 154 -7.17 2.01 -20.41
CA PRO A 154 -8.24 1.02 -20.33
C PRO A 154 -7.76 -0.44 -20.17
N ASP A 155 -6.59 -0.76 -20.72
CA ASP A 155 -6.02 -2.11 -20.70
C ASP A 155 -5.09 -2.38 -19.50
N ILE A 156 -4.92 -1.39 -18.60
CA ILE A 156 -4.00 -1.55 -17.48
C ILE A 156 -4.50 -2.59 -16.49
N ARG A 157 -3.60 -3.47 -16.07
CA ARG A 157 -3.84 -4.43 -14.99
C ARG A 157 -3.30 -3.87 -13.68
N LEU A 158 -4.22 -3.43 -12.84
CA LEU A 158 -3.94 -3.05 -11.45
C LEU A 158 -4.44 -4.17 -10.52
N ASP A 159 -3.71 -5.29 -10.53
CA ASP A 159 -4.01 -6.51 -9.76
C ASP A 159 -3.02 -6.78 -8.60
N GLN A 160 -2.20 -5.78 -8.28
CA GLN A 160 -1.33 -5.74 -7.11
C GLN A 160 -2.14 -5.82 -5.81
N ILE A 161 -1.48 -6.25 -4.74
CA ILE A 161 -1.97 -6.00 -3.38
C ILE A 161 -2.01 -4.49 -3.18
N HIS A 162 -3.11 -3.94 -2.69
CA HIS A 162 -3.30 -2.49 -2.56
C HIS A 162 -3.50 -2.07 -1.12
N VAL A 163 -2.67 -1.11 -0.67
CA VAL A 163 -2.82 -0.44 0.61
C VAL A 163 -3.17 1.03 0.39
N ASP A 164 -4.40 1.38 0.75
CA ASP A 164 -4.83 2.77 0.80
C ASP A 164 -4.59 3.35 2.19
N LEU A 165 -3.60 4.25 2.28
CA LEU A 165 -3.17 4.87 3.53
C LEU A 165 -4.26 5.73 4.17
N CYS A 166 -5.15 6.34 3.38
CA CYS A 166 -6.24 7.14 3.93
C CYS A 166 -7.13 6.27 4.84
N TYR A 167 -7.49 5.07 4.38
CA TYR A 167 -8.29 4.14 5.16
C TYR A 167 -7.51 3.43 6.26
N LEU A 168 -6.24 3.09 5.99
CA LEU A 168 -5.37 2.46 6.97
C LEU A 168 -5.17 3.35 8.20
N LEU A 169 -4.74 4.59 7.98
CA LEU A 169 -4.40 5.54 9.05
C LEU A 169 -5.65 6.01 9.81
N ARG A 170 -6.81 6.08 9.14
CA ARG A 170 -8.09 6.38 9.80
C ARG A 170 -8.44 5.38 10.91
N ARG A 171 -8.02 4.10 10.78
CA ARG A 171 -8.21 3.09 11.85
C ARG A 171 -7.40 3.39 13.10
N LEU A 172 -6.34 4.16 12.95
CA LEU A 172 -5.44 4.59 14.02
C LEU A 172 -5.81 5.98 14.56
N GLY A 173 -6.96 6.53 14.15
CA GLY A 173 -7.42 7.86 14.57
C GLY A 173 -6.81 9.02 13.76
N LEU A 174 -5.98 8.75 12.75
CA LEU A 174 -5.39 9.78 11.88
C LEU A 174 -6.29 10.02 10.67
N SER A 175 -6.84 11.22 10.55
CA SER A 175 -7.78 11.58 9.48
C SER A 175 -7.50 12.97 8.90
N GLY A 176 -8.01 13.21 7.69
CA GLY A 176 -7.74 14.42 6.90
C GLY A 176 -6.94 14.10 5.64
N GLY A 177 -6.47 15.14 4.95
CA GLY A 177 -5.58 15.00 3.80
C GLY A 177 -4.15 14.62 4.22
N LEU A 178 -3.37 14.14 3.25
CA LEU A 178 -1.99 13.64 3.44
C LEU A 178 -1.14 14.60 4.27
N LYS A 179 -1.07 15.87 3.85
CA LYS A 179 -0.30 16.94 4.52
C LYS A 179 -0.63 17.16 5.99
N ARG A 180 -1.92 17.06 6.34
CA ARG A 180 -2.34 17.21 7.73
C ARG A 180 -1.82 16.04 8.57
N ILE A 181 -1.83 14.84 8.01
CA ILE A 181 -1.34 13.65 8.71
C ILE A 181 0.19 13.69 8.83
N GLU A 182 0.90 14.12 7.79
CA GLU A 182 2.35 14.36 7.82
C GLU A 182 2.74 15.32 8.96
N GLN A 183 2.06 16.47 9.04
CA GLN A 183 2.29 17.46 10.11
C GLN A 183 2.03 16.86 11.50
N ASN A 184 0.94 16.10 11.67
CA ASN A 184 0.63 15.43 12.93
C ASN A 184 1.72 14.43 13.36
N LEU A 185 2.44 13.85 12.40
CA LEU A 185 3.52 12.89 12.62
C LEU A 185 4.92 13.53 12.54
N GLY A 186 5.01 14.85 12.41
CA GLY A 186 6.27 15.59 12.37
C GLY A 186 7.07 15.42 11.08
N ILE A 187 6.45 14.92 10.01
CA ILE A 187 7.07 14.82 8.68
C ILE A 187 7.14 16.22 8.08
N ARG A 188 8.34 16.63 7.67
CA ARG A 188 8.61 17.94 7.08
C ARG A 188 8.81 17.79 5.58
N ARG A 189 8.18 18.69 4.83
CA ARG A 189 8.40 18.83 3.38
C ARG A 189 9.52 19.81 3.07
N ARG A 190 10.06 19.70 1.87
CA ARG A 190 10.94 20.71 1.28
C ARG A 190 10.28 22.11 1.30
N PRO A 191 11.02 23.18 1.64
CA PRO A 191 10.48 24.54 1.74
C PRO A 191 9.74 25.02 0.49
N GLU A 192 10.22 24.63 -0.69
CA GLU A 192 9.72 25.04 -2.00
C GLU A 192 8.25 24.62 -2.22
N VAL A 193 7.87 23.48 -1.67
CA VAL A 193 6.51 22.90 -1.82
C VAL A 193 5.71 22.96 -0.52
N GLN A 194 6.26 23.61 0.50
CA GLN A 194 5.58 23.78 1.77
C GLN A 194 4.38 24.72 1.59
N GLY A 195 3.19 24.21 1.89
CA GLY A 195 1.95 24.99 1.82
C GLY A 195 1.24 24.92 0.47
N LEU A 196 1.86 24.32 -0.55
CA LEU A 196 1.14 24.01 -1.79
C LEU A 196 0.01 23.02 -1.52
N ASP A 197 -1.07 23.09 -2.31
CA ASP A 197 -2.18 22.14 -2.32
C ASP A 197 -2.55 21.63 -3.73
N GLY A 198 -3.62 20.83 -3.82
CA GLY A 198 -4.05 20.29 -5.12
C GLY A 198 -4.54 21.37 -6.09
N TYR A 199 -4.98 22.53 -5.61
CA TYR A 199 -5.29 23.66 -6.49
C TYR A 199 -4.02 24.28 -7.06
N ASP A 200 -2.96 24.39 -6.25
CA ASP A 200 -1.65 24.81 -6.76
C ASP A 200 -1.10 23.87 -7.82
N ALA A 201 -1.27 22.55 -7.67
CA ALA A 201 -0.85 21.59 -8.68
C ALA A 201 -1.52 21.84 -10.04
N VAL A 202 -2.82 22.15 -10.05
CA VAL A 202 -3.56 22.54 -11.26
C VAL A 202 -3.03 23.86 -11.84
N ARG A 203 -2.77 24.85 -10.99
CA ARG A 203 -2.20 26.14 -11.40
C ARG A 203 -0.83 25.96 -12.06
N LEU A 204 0.07 25.21 -11.43
CA LEU A 204 1.41 24.93 -11.92
C LEU A 204 1.38 24.21 -13.27
N TRP A 205 0.47 23.25 -13.45
CA TRP A 205 0.28 22.61 -14.75
C TRP A 205 -0.13 23.60 -15.84
N ASN A 206 -1.02 24.55 -15.54
CA ASN A 206 -1.44 25.57 -16.49
C ASN A 206 -0.29 26.54 -16.83
N GLU A 207 0.52 26.93 -15.85
CA GLU A 207 1.71 27.76 -16.05
C GLU A 207 2.76 27.06 -16.92
N TYR A 208 3.01 25.77 -16.68
CA TYR A 208 3.83 24.94 -17.56
C TYR A 208 3.28 24.91 -18.98
N ARG A 209 1.96 24.77 -19.13
CA ARG A 209 1.32 24.76 -20.45
C ARG A 209 1.47 26.07 -21.22
N LEU A 210 1.71 27.18 -20.52
CA LEU A 210 2.02 28.50 -21.06
C LEU A 210 3.51 28.75 -21.26
N GLY A 211 4.37 27.79 -20.91
CA GLY A 211 5.80 27.80 -21.20
C GLY A 211 6.73 28.02 -19.99
N SER A 212 6.26 27.87 -18.75
CA SER A 212 7.14 27.89 -17.57
C SER A 212 7.62 26.49 -17.21
N ASP A 213 8.88 26.18 -17.54
CA ASP A 213 9.51 24.91 -17.15
C ASP A 213 9.70 24.83 -15.62
N GLU A 214 9.91 25.97 -14.95
CA GLU A 214 10.02 26.05 -13.49
C GLU A 214 8.74 25.61 -12.79
N ALA A 215 7.56 25.89 -13.39
CA ALA A 215 6.29 25.43 -12.86
C ALA A 215 6.16 23.90 -12.94
N LEU A 216 6.68 23.27 -13.99
CA LEU A 216 6.75 21.81 -14.08
C LEU A 216 7.73 21.25 -13.05
N GLU A 217 8.91 21.83 -12.90
CA GLU A 217 9.88 21.41 -11.88
C GLU A 217 9.27 21.44 -10.48
N LEU A 218 8.54 22.50 -10.13
CA LEU A 218 7.87 22.61 -8.83
C LEU A 218 6.71 21.62 -8.68
N LEU A 219 5.95 21.36 -9.75
CA LEU A 219 4.89 20.34 -9.75
C LEU A 219 5.47 18.92 -9.55
N LEU A 220 6.60 18.61 -10.19
CA LEU A 220 7.29 17.34 -10.00
C LEU A 220 7.86 17.22 -8.59
N LEU A 221 8.41 18.29 -8.04
CA LEU A 221 8.88 18.35 -6.66
C LEU A 221 7.75 18.09 -5.65
N TYR A 222 6.57 18.65 -5.95
CA TYR A 222 5.37 18.49 -5.15
C TYR A 222 4.88 17.04 -5.14
N ASN A 223 4.74 16.43 -6.32
CA ASN A 223 4.34 15.03 -6.48
C ASN A 223 5.36 14.06 -5.87
N GLU A 224 6.66 14.36 -5.98
CA GLU A 224 7.74 13.57 -5.36
C GLU A 224 7.61 13.54 -3.83
N GLU A 225 7.29 14.67 -3.19
CA GLU A 225 7.03 14.68 -1.73
C GLU A 225 5.81 13.84 -1.36
N ASP A 226 4.73 13.89 -2.15
CA ASP A 226 3.52 13.10 -1.89
C ASP A 226 3.84 11.60 -1.88
N ILE A 227 4.57 11.10 -2.88
CA ILE A 227 4.96 9.67 -2.95
C ILE A 227 6.03 9.28 -1.93
N ALA A 228 7.03 10.13 -1.67
CA ALA A 228 8.11 9.83 -0.73
C ALA A 228 7.58 9.75 0.71
N ASN A 229 6.69 10.66 1.10
CA ASN A 229 6.17 10.74 2.46
C ASN A 229 5.17 9.61 2.77
N MET A 230 4.61 8.93 1.78
CA MET A 230 3.80 7.73 2.02
C MET A 230 4.59 6.57 2.64
N LYS A 231 5.91 6.50 2.45
CA LYS A 231 6.77 5.48 3.04
C LYS A 231 6.76 5.48 4.58
N PRO A 232 7.20 6.56 5.26
CA PRO A 232 7.15 6.62 6.73
C PRO A 232 5.73 6.48 7.28
N LEU A 233 4.69 6.90 6.53
CA LEU A 233 3.29 6.71 6.92
C LEU A 233 2.87 5.23 6.90
N LEU A 234 3.25 4.48 5.88
CA LEU A 234 2.99 3.04 5.81
C LEU A 234 3.72 2.30 6.94
N GLU A 235 4.99 2.63 7.16
CA GLU A 235 5.81 2.03 8.22
C GLU A 235 5.21 2.28 9.61
N TYR A 236 4.82 3.53 9.89
CA TYR A 236 4.10 3.90 11.11
C TYR A 236 2.80 3.11 11.23
N GLY A 237 1.96 3.14 10.20
CA GLY A 237 0.65 2.50 10.20
C GLY A 237 0.74 0.99 10.41
N TYR A 238 1.67 0.33 9.73
CA TYR A 238 1.97 -1.08 9.91
C TYR A 238 2.39 -1.39 11.35
N SER A 239 3.37 -0.65 11.90
CA SER A 239 3.87 -0.84 13.26
C SER A 239 2.76 -0.71 14.30
N GLN A 240 1.90 0.30 14.18
CA GLN A 240 0.77 0.50 15.10
C GLN A 240 -0.29 -0.61 14.97
N LEU A 241 -0.61 -1.04 13.74
CA LEU A 241 -1.59 -2.10 13.54
C LEU A 241 -1.08 -3.45 14.06
N VAL A 242 0.19 -3.79 13.84
CA VAL A 242 0.80 -4.99 14.42
C VAL A 242 0.71 -4.96 15.95
N LYS A 243 1.08 -3.83 16.59
CA LYS A 243 0.94 -3.65 18.04
C LYS A 243 -0.51 -3.82 18.51
N SER A 244 -1.48 -3.32 17.73
CA SER A 244 -2.90 -3.39 18.07
C SER A 244 -3.48 -4.81 18.07
N LEU A 245 -2.83 -5.76 17.39
CA LEU A 245 -3.22 -7.18 17.42
C LEU A 245 -2.93 -7.84 18.78
N GLY A 246 -2.04 -7.26 19.59
CA GLY A 246 -1.87 -7.63 21.01
C GLY A 246 -1.31 -9.03 21.27
N HIS A 247 -0.72 -9.70 20.28
CA HIS A 247 -0.11 -11.02 20.46
C HIS A 247 1.43 -10.91 20.61
N PRO A 248 2.03 -11.36 21.73
CA PRO A 248 3.46 -11.17 22.03
C PRO A 248 4.41 -11.64 20.92
N ALA A 249 4.08 -12.75 20.26
CA ALA A 249 4.89 -13.31 19.16
C ALA A 249 4.81 -12.51 17.85
N LEU A 250 3.87 -11.56 17.71
CA LEU A 250 3.77 -10.66 16.56
C LEU A 250 4.47 -9.32 16.81
N SER A 251 4.83 -9.03 18.06
CA SER A 251 5.46 -7.77 18.48
C SER A 251 6.96 -7.69 18.16
N GLY A 252 7.49 -8.61 17.37
CA GLY A 252 8.93 -8.81 17.12
C GLY A 252 9.44 -8.15 15.84
N GLU A 253 10.44 -7.29 16.05
CA GLU A 253 11.25 -6.43 15.17
C GLU A 253 10.51 -5.46 14.21
N PRO A 254 10.88 -4.17 14.21
CA PRO A 254 10.51 -3.30 13.10
C PRO A 254 10.98 -3.94 11.80
N VAL A 255 10.24 -3.74 10.70
CA VAL A 255 10.82 -4.00 9.38
C VAL A 255 12.01 -3.05 9.31
N ASN A 256 13.22 -3.56 9.55
CA ASN A 256 14.46 -2.83 9.39
C ASN A 256 14.60 -2.61 7.89
N ILE A 257 13.98 -1.54 7.39
CA ILE A 257 14.20 -0.99 6.06
C ILE A 257 15.53 -0.25 6.18
N VAL A 258 16.60 -1.01 6.37
CA VAL A 258 17.94 -0.46 6.24
C VAL A 258 18.05 -0.09 4.77
N PRO A 259 18.27 1.18 4.40
CA PRO A 259 18.71 1.46 3.05
C PRO A 259 20.01 0.66 2.89
N GLU A 260 20.06 -0.25 1.90
CA GLU A 260 21.35 -0.80 1.47
C GLU A 260 22.22 0.41 1.13
N SER A 261 23.19 0.68 2.01
CA SER A 261 24.10 1.81 1.89
C SER A 261 24.94 1.60 0.64
N CYS A 262 24.93 2.63 -0.23
CA CYS A 262 25.76 2.92 -1.42
C CYS A 262 26.76 1.86 -1.86
#